data_AF-A0AAN7Z1J1-F1
#
_entry.id   AF-A0AAN7Z1J1-F1
#
_cell.length_a   1.000
_cell.length_b   1.000
_cell.length_c   1.000
_cell.angle_alpha   90.00
_cell.angle_beta   90.00
_cell.angle_gamma   90.00
#
_symmetry.space_group_name_H-M   'P 1'
#
loop_
_entity.id
_entity.type
_entity.pdbx_description
1 polymer ?
#
loop_
_entity_poly.entity_id
_entity_poly.type
_entity_poly.pdbx_seq_one_letter_code
_entity_poly.pdbx_strand_id
1 'polypeptide(L)'
;MRKTVRKNKQIKRELALLEKEKEEIAAINKVSKTVEHKQTVNSNWNSTKEKIKGKNSAYQKKKEAKLKLKSPTPYTSTKAIEDKKPYIKDFNQLCQEHNIVPPKNDNLVSPTQKEIDTLNETSKFFSIDCKIIETEGNKSTLGKVCIANQNGEVIYEKIVKPMEKIVDFRTKFTGLTRDKIQKEGTDFLQVQKEVEKILRHKILVGHDLVEDLKNLKLAHKKKLLRDGTQFTKFFNPNTNSEDSLKSIAKRELNFSPDNWDINGKRDTIINTILYKKNHKEWESFINNKFYGQPNTTNDIKK
;
A
#
# COMPACT_ATOMS: atom_id res chain seq x y z
N MET A 1 30.44 -5.23 -55.25
CA MET A 1 29.21 -4.55 -55.73
C MET A 1 27.89 -5.16 -55.22
N ARG A 2 27.68 -6.49 -55.20
CA ARG A 2 26.37 -7.10 -54.82
C ARG A 2 25.89 -6.91 -53.36
N LYS A 3 26.78 -6.70 -52.39
CA LYS A 3 26.41 -6.49 -50.96
C LYS A 3 25.84 -5.08 -50.70
N THR A 4 26.36 -4.06 -51.35
CA THR A 4 25.91 -2.66 -51.22
C THR A 4 24.50 -2.46 -51.81
N VAL A 5 24.19 -3.12 -52.92
CA VAL A 5 22.86 -3.07 -53.55
C VAL A 5 21.78 -3.68 -52.66
N ARG A 6 22.08 -4.78 -51.94
CA ARG A 6 21.15 -5.40 -50.99
C ARG A 6 20.89 -4.52 -49.76
N LYS A 7 21.92 -3.89 -49.21
CA LYS A 7 21.78 -2.96 -48.07
C LYS A 7 20.94 -1.73 -48.46
N ASN A 8 21.17 -1.17 -49.65
CA ASN A 8 20.38 -0.04 -50.15
C ASN A 8 18.91 -0.43 -50.44
N LYS A 9 18.65 -1.67 -50.86
CA LYS A 9 17.27 -2.18 -51.05
C LYS A 9 16.54 -2.38 -49.72
N GLN A 10 17.26 -2.75 -48.65
CA GLN A 10 16.69 -2.91 -47.31
C GLN A 10 16.38 -1.54 -46.67
N ILE A 11 17.29 -0.58 -46.77
CA ILE A 11 17.07 0.80 -46.29
C ILE A 11 15.89 1.45 -47.01
N LYS A 12 15.75 1.26 -48.33
CA LYS A 12 14.58 1.76 -49.07
C LYS A 12 13.26 1.16 -48.61
N ARG A 13 13.25 -0.09 -48.12
CA ARG A 13 12.04 -0.74 -47.58
C ARG A 13 11.69 -0.21 -46.19
N GLU A 14 12.68 -0.02 -45.32
CA GLU A 14 12.47 0.56 -43.98
C GLU A 14 11.98 2.01 -44.07
N LEU A 15 12.52 2.82 -44.99
CA LEU A 15 12.04 4.18 -45.22
C LEU A 15 10.59 4.21 -45.72
N ALA A 16 10.21 3.29 -46.61
CA ALA A 16 8.83 3.19 -47.10
C ALA A 16 7.84 2.75 -46.00
N LEU A 17 8.27 1.90 -45.06
CA LEU A 17 7.47 1.52 -43.89
C LEU A 17 7.26 2.71 -42.93
N LEU A 18 8.31 3.49 -42.69
CA LEU A 18 8.23 4.70 -41.84
C LEU A 18 7.36 5.80 -42.45
N GLU A 19 7.37 5.95 -43.79
CA GLU A 19 6.48 6.89 -44.49
C GLU A 19 5.00 6.49 -44.30
N LYS A 20 4.72 5.17 -44.40
CA LYS A 20 3.37 4.63 -44.23
C LYS A 20 2.85 4.75 -42.80
N GLU A 21 3.70 4.55 -41.80
CA GLU A 21 3.35 4.80 -40.39
C GLU A 21 3.06 6.29 -40.12
N LYS A 22 3.81 7.20 -40.74
CA LYS A 22 3.54 8.65 -40.63
C LYS A 22 2.19 9.04 -41.26
N GLU A 23 1.83 8.44 -42.39
CA GLU A 23 0.53 8.64 -43.03
C GLU A 23 -0.63 8.10 -42.17
N GLU A 24 -0.48 6.94 -41.53
CA GLU A 24 -1.47 6.39 -40.60
C GLU A 24 -1.66 7.28 -39.36
N ILE A 25 -0.57 7.76 -38.76
CA ILE A 25 -0.63 8.68 -37.61
C ILE A 25 -1.28 10.01 -38.00
N ALA A 26 -1.00 10.52 -39.21
CA ALA A 26 -1.65 11.72 -39.73
C ALA A 26 -3.16 11.52 -39.96
N ALA A 27 -3.56 10.34 -40.45
CA ALA A 27 -4.97 9.99 -40.63
C ALA A 27 -5.72 9.89 -39.30
N ILE A 28 -5.14 9.26 -38.28
CA ILE A 28 -5.70 9.16 -36.92
C ILE A 28 -5.92 10.56 -36.32
N ASN A 29 -4.94 11.45 -36.45
CA ASN A 29 -5.04 12.82 -35.94
C ASN A 29 -6.07 13.67 -36.70
N LYS A 30 -6.37 13.33 -37.97
CA LYS A 30 -7.40 14.00 -38.77
C LYS A 30 -8.81 13.54 -38.36
N VAL A 31 -8.99 12.27 -38.02
CA VAL A 31 -10.25 11.70 -37.49
C VAL A 31 -10.58 12.27 -36.11
N SER A 32 -9.58 12.50 -35.25
CA SER A 32 -9.78 13.12 -33.94
C SER A 32 -10.20 14.61 -34.00
N LYS A 33 -10.01 15.28 -35.16
CA LYS A 33 -10.41 16.69 -35.35
C LYS A 33 -11.80 16.87 -35.97
N THR A 34 -12.46 15.82 -36.45
CA THR A 34 -13.77 15.90 -37.12
C THR A 34 -14.95 15.42 -36.27
N VAL A 35 -14.74 15.08 -34.99
CA VAL A 35 -15.82 14.76 -34.05
C VAL A 35 -15.94 15.87 -32.99
N GLU A 36 -16.28 17.09 -33.42
CA GLU A 36 -16.99 18.05 -32.58
C GLU A 36 -18.48 17.97 -32.91
N HIS A 37 -19.18 17.04 -32.28
CA HIS A 37 -20.63 17.04 -32.31
C HIS A 37 -21.14 18.00 -31.22
N LYS A 38 -21.69 19.13 -31.67
CA LYS A 38 -22.52 20.03 -30.85
C LYS A 38 -23.65 19.23 -30.21
N GLN A 39 -23.55 18.97 -28.90
CA GLN A 39 -24.73 18.66 -28.09
C GLN A 39 -25.26 19.94 -27.45
N THR A 40 -26.51 20.24 -27.78
CA THR A 40 -27.35 21.30 -27.24
C THR A 40 -27.50 21.14 -25.72
N VAL A 41 -27.20 22.22 -25.02
CA VAL A 41 -27.24 22.31 -23.55
C VAL A 41 -28.70 22.29 -23.10
N ASN A 42 -29.11 21.24 -22.39
CA ASN A 42 -30.41 21.19 -21.74
C ASN A 42 -30.45 22.21 -20.57
N SER A 43 -31.55 22.95 -20.47
CA SER A 43 -31.75 24.19 -19.70
C SER A 43 -31.73 24.05 -18.17
N ASN A 44 -31.38 22.88 -17.62
CA ASN A 44 -31.34 22.64 -16.17
C ASN A 44 -29.95 22.79 -15.52
N TRP A 45 -28.89 23.06 -16.31
CA TRP A 45 -27.54 23.26 -15.77
C TRP A 45 -27.27 24.69 -15.29
N ASN A 46 -27.95 25.69 -15.86
CA ASN A 46 -27.77 27.10 -15.48
C ASN A 46 -28.44 27.43 -14.14
N SER A 47 -29.59 26.82 -13.81
CA SER A 47 -30.23 26.96 -12.49
C SER A 47 -29.37 26.34 -11.36
N THR A 48 -28.60 25.31 -11.69
CA THR A 48 -27.66 24.65 -10.78
C THR A 48 -26.40 25.50 -10.54
N LYS A 49 -25.90 26.22 -11.55
CA LYS A 49 -24.79 27.17 -11.40
C LYS A 49 -25.12 28.37 -10.51
N GLU A 50 -26.34 28.90 -10.59
CA GLU A 50 -26.77 30.00 -9.71
C GLU A 50 -26.88 29.55 -8.24
N LYS A 51 -27.39 28.33 -7.98
CA LYS A 51 -27.44 27.74 -6.62
C LYS A 51 -26.06 27.44 -6.02
N ILE A 52 -25.02 27.23 -6.84
CA ILE A 52 -23.65 26.98 -6.38
C ILE A 52 -22.92 28.29 -6.03
N LYS A 53 -23.19 29.41 -6.71
CA LYS A 53 -22.58 30.72 -6.39
C LYS A 53 -22.92 31.22 -4.98
N GLY A 54 -24.06 30.82 -4.41
CA GLY A 54 -24.45 31.21 -3.04
C GLY A 54 -23.74 30.46 -1.89
N LYS A 55 -23.12 29.28 -2.15
CA LYS A 55 -22.55 28.44 -1.07
C LYS A 55 -21.05 28.66 -0.82
N ASN A 56 -20.35 29.40 -1.68
CA ASN A 56 -18.91 29.73 -1.50
C ASN A 56 -18.63 30.97 -0.63
N SER A 57 -19.65 31.67 -0.15
CA SER A 57 -19.51 32.84 0.73
C SER A 57 -19.02 32.48 2.14
N ALA A 58 -19.42 31.33 2.68
CA ALA A 58 -19.03 30.91 4.03
C ALA A 58 -17.55 30.53 4.15
N TYR A 59 -16.96 29.97 3.09
CA TYR A 59 -15.55 29.56 3.06
C TYR A 59 -14.61 30.77 2.98
N GLN A 60 -14.96 31.79 2.19
CA GLN A 60 -14.17 33.02 2.09
C GLN A 60 -14.27 33.88 3.36
N LYS A 61 -15.45 34.02 3.96
CA LYS A 61 -15.62 34.73 5.25
C LYS A 61 -14.82 34.09 6.39
N LYS A 62 -14.69 32.75 6.41
CA LYS A 62 -13.89 32.02 7.44
C LYS A 62 -12.38 32.19 7.25
N LYS A 63 -11.92 32.37 6.01
CA LYS A 63 -10.51 32.65 5.67
C LYS A 63 -10.11 34.08 6.04
N GLU A 64 -10.99 35.05 5.78
CA GLU A 64 -10.77 36.46 6.15
C GLU A 64 -10.84 36.70 7.66
N ALA A 65 -11.73 36.00 8.38
CA ALA A 65 -11.78 36.05 9.85
C ALA A 65 -10.53 35.45 10.52
N LYS A 66 -9.93 34.39 9.93
CA LYS A 66 -8.64 33.82 10.38
C LYS A 66 -7.43 34.72 10.10
N LEU A 67 -7.50 35.57 9.08
CA LEU A 67 -6.46 36.57 8.77
C LEU A 67 -6.50 37.78 9.72
N LYS A 68 -7.68 38.11 10.27
CA LYS A 68 -7.86 39.22 11.22
C LYS A 68 -7.52 38.87 12.69
N LEU A 69 -7.25 37.60 13.00
CA LEU A 69 -6.94 37.12 14.36
C LEU A 69 -5.43 36.88 14.61
N LYS A 70 -4.55 37.59 13.90
CA LYS A 70 -3.12 37.64 14.21
C LYS A 70 -2.79 38.95 14.91
N SER A 71 -2.85 38.97 16.25
CA SER A 71 -2.10 39.95 17.03
C SER A 71 -0.70 39.39 17.34
N PRO A 72 0.36 40.21 17.31
CA PRO A 72 1.72 39.76 17.58
C PRO A 72 1.94 39.75 19.09
N THR A 73 2.20 38.58 19.67
CA THR A 73 2.87 38.51 20.98
C THR A 73 4.22 37.83 20.79
N PRO A 74 5.33 38.46 21.25
CA PRO A 74 6.66 37.88 21.12
C PRO A 74 6.87 36.89 22.26
N TYR A 75 6.65 35.61 22.00
CA TYR A 75 7.21 34.56 22.85
C TYR A 75 8.33 33.87 22.08
N THR A 76 9.55 34.28 22.40
CA THR A 76 10.79 33.56 22.17
C THR A 76 10.66 32.17 22.78
N SER A 77 10.29 31.17 21.98
CA SER A 77 10.64 29.79 22.31
C SER A 77 12.02 29.53 21.74
N THR A 78 13.02 29.59 22.62
CA THR A 78 14.27 28.86 22.42
C THR A 78 13.92 27.39 22.24
N LYS A 79 13.79 26.94 20.98
CA LYS A 79 13.86 25.52 20.67
C LYS A 79 15.24 25.06 21.11
N ALA A 80 15.30 24.36 22.23
CA ALA A 80 16.41 23.46 22.49
C ALA A 80 16.60 22.62 21.23
N ILE A 81 17.80 22.65 20.68
CA ILE A 81 18.20 21.74 19.62
C ILE A 81 18.29 20.38 20.31
N GLU A 82 17.19 19.63 20.33
CA GLU A 82 17.25 18.22 20.66
C GLU A 82 18.17 17.58 19.62
N ASP A 83 19.30 17.03 20.09
CA ASP A 83 20.18 16.20 19.30
C ASP A 83 19.35 15.05 18.73
N LYS A 84 18.87 15.20 17.49
CA LYS A 84 18.08 14.17 16.83
C LYS A 84 18.98 12.95 16.68
N LYS A 85 18.72 11.93 17.50
CA LYS A 85 19.37 10.62 17.39
C LYS A 85 19.36 10.23 15.90
N PRO A 86 20.51 9.88 15.32
CA PRO A 86 20.58 9.54 13.91
C PRO A 86 19.61 8.39 13.60
N TYR A 87 18.99 8.42 12.42
CA TYR A 87 18.10 7.35 12.00
C TYR A 87 18.89 6.04 11.85
N ILE A 88 18.28 4.93 12.30
CA ILE A 88 18.77 3.59 12.04
C ILE A 88 18.70 3.35 10.53
N LYS A 89 19.84 3.02 9.93
CA LYS A 89 19.98 2.74 8.50
C LYS A 89 19.98 1.25 8.20
N ASP A 90 20.63 0.47 9.06
CA ASP A 90 20.75 -0.97 8.91
C ASP A 90 19.51 -1.69 9.48
N PHE A 91 18.95 -2.58 8.69
CA PHE A 91 17.79 -3.38 9.10
C PHE A 91 18.16 -4.42 10.16
N ASN A 92 19.39 -4.95 10.14
CA ASN A 92 19.83 -5.92 11.14
C ASN A 92 19.96 -5.24 12.51
N GLN A 93 20.50 -4.02 12.56
CA GLN A 93 20.48 -3.19 13.77
C GLN A 93 19.05 -3.01 14.31
N LEU A 94 18.08 -2.66 13.45
CA LEU A 94 16.68 -2.53 13.87
C LEU A 94 16.15 -3.85 14.49
N CYS A 95 16.43 -4.98 13.85
CA CYS A 95 16.00 -6.30 14.35
C CYS A 95 16.61 -6.59 15.73
N GLN A 96 17.90 -6.32 15.92
CA GLN A 96 18.61 -6.50 17.19
C GLN A 96 18.02 -5.63 18.30
N GLU A 97 17.75 -4.35 18.05
CA GLU A 97 17.11 -3.44 19.03
C GLU A 97 15.73 -3.93 19.50
N HIS A 98 15.07 -4.78 18.70
CA HIS A 98 13.75 -5.33 18.99
C HIS A 98 13.73 -6.84 19.32
N ASN A 99 14.90 -7.45 19.57
CA ASN A 99 15.06 -8.87 19.86
C ASN A 99 14.44 -9.78 18.79
N ILE A 100 14.62 -9.42 17.51
CA ILE A 100 14.20 -10.22 16.36
C ILE A 100 15.47 -10.73 15.66
N VAL A 101 15.43 -12.02 15.28
CA VAL A 101 16.49 -12.59 14.44
C VAL A 101 16.23 -12.16 13.00
N PRO A 102 17.16 -11.42 12.35
CA PRO A 102 16.99 -11.02 10.97
C PRO A 102 16.95 -12.26 10.05
N PRO A 103 16.22 -12.20 8.93
CA PRO A 103 16.13 -13.32 7.99
C PRO A 103 17.53 -13.64 7.43
N LYS A 104 17.91 -14.93 7.49
CA LYS A 104 19.27 -15.40 7.14
C LYS A 104 19.57 -15.34 5.64
N ASN A 105 18.55 -15.50 4.80
CA ASN A 105 18.68 -15.46 3.35
C ASN A 105 17.37 -15.01 2.67
N ASP A 106 17.47 -14.74 1.37
CA ASP A 106 16.35 -14.30 0.55
C ASP A 106 15.48 -15.44 0.01
N ASN A 107 15.74 -16.70 0.39
CA ASN A 107 14.96 -17.84 -0.10
C ASN A 107 13.51 -17.77 0.37
N LEU A 108 12.60 -18.25 -0.49
CA LEU A 108 11.19 -18.43 -0.16
C LEU A 108 11.06 -19.48 0.95
N VAL A 109 10.09 -19.27 1.84
CA VAL A 109 9.83 -20.15 3.00
C VAL A 109 8.45 -20.77 2.83
N SER A 110 8.34 -22.09 2.95
CA SER A 110 7.05 -22.78 2.96
C SER A 110 7.06 -23.83 4.07
N PRO A 111 6.20 -23.69 5.09
CA PRO A 111 6.14 -24.65 6.18
C PRO A 111 5.38 -25.91 5.73
N THR A 112 5.76 -27.03 6.32
CA THR A 112 4.99 -28.27 6.28
C THR A 112 3.69 -28.13 7.06
N GLN A 113 2.77 -29.07 6.85
CA GLN A 113 1.50 -29.06 7.56
C GLN A 113 1.67 -29.11 9.09
N LYS A 114 2.58 -29.96 9.58
CA LYS A 114 2.87 -30.11 11.02
C LYS A 114 3.42 -28.81 11.62
N GLU A 115 4.26 -28.09 10.88
CA GLU A 115 4.78 -26.79 11.30
C GLU A 115 3.67 -25.74 11.35
N ILE A 116 2.75 -25.70 10.38
CA ILE A 116 1.59 -24.79 10.41
C ILE A 116 0.75 -25.03 11.67
N ASP A 117 0.47 -26.29 12.00
CA ASP A 117 -0.35 -26.62 13.17
C ASP A 117 0.35 -26.18 14.47
N THR A 118 1.66 -26.41 14.57
CA THR A 118 2.48 -25.98 15.72
C THR A 118 2.55 -24.44 15.83
N LEU A 119 2.70 -23.74 14.71
CA LEU A 119 2.70 -22.27 14.65
C LEU A 119 1.34 -21.70 15.05
N ASN A 120 0.26 -22.34 14.62
CA ASN A 120 -1.10 -21.98 15.00
C ASN A 120 -1.37 -22.20 16.48
N GLU A 121 -0.75 -23.16 17.15
CA GLU A 121 -0.89 -23.33 18.59
C GLU A 121 -0.07 -22.30 19.38
N THR A 122 1.16 -22.04 18.93
CA THR A 122 2.15 -21.24 19.68
C THR A 122 2.06 -19.73 19.43
N SER A 123 1.59 -19.31 18.25
CA SER A 123 1.53 -17.89 17.86
C SER A 123 0.20 -17.24 18.17
N LYS A 124 0.23 -16.11 18.87
CA LYS A 124 -0.97 -15.30 19.19
C LYS A 124 -1.44 -14.46 18.00
N PHE A 125 -0.51 -14.04 17.16
CA PHE A 125 -0.76 -13.23 15.97
C PHE A 125 0.23 -13.57 14.86
N PHE A 126 -0.15 -13.20 13.64
CA PHE A 126 0.71 -13.24 12.47
C PHE A 126 0.75 -11.85 11.83
N SER A 127 1.91 -11.46 11.33
CA SER A 127 2.06 -10.28 10.48
C SER A 127 2.05 -10.69 9.02
N ILE A 128 1.42 -9.90 8.16
CA ILE A 128 1.37 -10.14 6.72
C ILE A 128 1.76 -8.87 5.95
N ASP A 129 2.35 -9.07 4.77
CA ASP A 129 2.52 -8.05 3.73
C ASP A 129 2.31 -8.73 2.36
N CYS A 130 1.55 -8.07 1.49
CA CYS A 130 1.35 -8.53 0.12
C CYS A 130 1.95 -7.56 -0.89
N LYS A 131 2.55 -8.11 -1.95
CA LYS A 131 2.92 -7.34 -3.15
C LYS A 131 1.86 -7.56 -4.21
N ILE A 132 1.25 -6.46 -4.62
CA ILE A 132 0.11 -6.44 -5.53
C ILE A 132 0.59 -6.10 -6.94
N ILE A 133 0.15 -6.88 -7.93
CA ILE A 133 0.43 -6.70 -9.36
C ILE A 133 -0.87 -6.40 -10.11
N GLU A 134 -0.78 -6.13 -11.41
CA GLU A 134 -1.92 -5.81 -12.25
C GLU A 134 -2.16 -6.86 -13.35
N THR A 135 -3.43 -7.18 -13.54
CA THR A 135 -3.92 -8.10 -14.56
C THR A 135 -4.89 -7.41 -15.52
N GLU A 136 -5.22 -8.09 -16.62
CA GLU A 136 -6.13 -7.58 -17.65
C GLU A 136 -7.44 -7.02 -17.05
N GLY A 137 -7.92 -5.91 -17.61
CA GLY A 137 -9.06 -5.16 -17.09
C GLY A 137 -8.73 -4.25 -15.89
N ASN A 138 -7.47 -3.84 -15.74
CA ASN A 138 -6.97 -2.96 -14.67
C ASN A 138 -7.27 -3.51 -13.26
N LYS A 139 -7.20 -4.83 -13.10
CA LYS A 139 -7.49 -5.51 -11.84
C LYS A 139 -6.20 -5.73 -11.06
N SER A 140 -6.13 -5.17 -9.85
CA SER A 140 -5.13 -5.56 -8.87
C SER A 140 -5.32 -7.02 -8.45
N THR A 141 -4.21 -7.75 -8.31
CA THR A 141 -4.20 -9.13 -7.80
C THR A 141 -2.90 -9.40 -7.02
N LEU A 142 -2.90 -10.48 -6.24
CA LEU A 142 -1.74 -10.89 -5.46
C LEU A 142 -0.59 -11.36 -6.38
N GLY A 143 0.60 -10.80 -6.20
CA GLY A 143 1.83 -11.25 -6.85
C GLY A 143 2.84 -11.90 -5.90
N LYS A 144 2.83 -11.52 -4.62
CA LYS A 144 3.64 -12.15 -3.56
C LYS A 144 2.98 -11.95 -2.21
N VAL A 145 3.16 -12.90 -1.31
CA VAL A 145 2.73 -12.80 0.09
C VAL A 145 3.88 -13.22 1.01
N CYS A 146 4.02 -12.53 2.12
CA CYS A 146 4.96 -12.86 3.20
C CYS A 146 4.23 -12.82 4.54
N ILE A 147 4.45 -13.83 5.38
CA ILE A 147 3.86 -13.97 6.71
C ILE A 147 4.95 -14.24 7.74
N ALA A 148 4.91 -13.51 8.85
CA ALA A 148 5.79 -13.72 10.00
C ALA A 148 4.99 -14.09 11.25
N ASN A 149 5.58 -14.94 12.10
CA ASN A 149 5.03 -15.29 13.40
C ASN A 149 5.20 -14.14 14.42
N GLN A 150 4.69 -14.34 15.65
CA GLN A 150 4.77 -13.34 16.73
C GLN A 150 6.21 -12.97 17.16
N ASN A 151 7.18 -13.81 16.84
CA ASN A 151 8.60 -13.59 17.13
C ASN A 151 9.30 -12.78 16.03
N GLY A 152 8.61 -12.50 14.91
CA GLY A 152 9.18 -11.81 13.76
C GLY A 152 9.92 -12.74 12.80
N GLU A 153 9.80 -14.06 12.95
CA GLU A 153 10.36 -15.02 11.99
C GLU A 153 9.41 -15.15 10.80
N VAL A 154 9.93 -14.99 9.59
CA VAL A 154 9.19 -15.23 8.36
C VAL A 154 8.98 -16.74 8.20
N ILE A 155 7.73 -17.17 8.30
CA ILE A 155 7.33 -18.59 8.29
C ILE A 155 6.74 -19.02 6.95
N TYR A 156 6.28 -18.08 6.13
CA TYR A 156 5.64 -18.37 4.86
C TYR A 156 5.87 -17.22 3.90
N GLU A 157 6.36 -17.54 2.71
CA GLU A 157 6.58 -16.60 1.63
C GLU A 157 6.42 -17.31 0.29
N LYS A 158 5.54 -16.80 -0.57
CA LYS A 158 5.36 -17.34 -1.92
C LYS A 158 5.18 -16.24 -2.94
N ILE A 159 5.81 -16.45 -4.11
CA ILE A 159 5.49 -15.73 -5.34
C ILE A 159 4.25 -16.40 -5.95
N VAL A 160 3.34 -15.59 -6.47
CA VAL A 160 2.01 -16.02 -6.88
C VAL A 160 1.87 -15.89 -8.38
N LYS A 161 1.38 -16.98 -8.99
CA LYS A 161 0.91 -16.99 -10.37
C LYS A 161 -0.59 -16.71 -10.37
N PRO A 162 -1.04 -15.53 -10.82
CA PRO A 162 -2.45 -15.20 -10.88
C PRO A 162 -3.17 -16.03 -11.95
N MET A 163 -4.50 -16.11 -11.83
CA MET A 163 -5.35 -16.83 -12.79
C MET A 163 -5.48 -16.06 -14.10
N GLU A 164 -5.53 -14.72 -13.99
CA GLU A 164 -5.62 -13.79 -15.11
C GLU A 164 -4.23 -13.40 -15.65
N LYS A 165 -4.18 -12.97 -16.90
CA LYS A 165 -2.93 -12.54 -17.54
C LYS A 165 -2.41 -11.24 -16.92
N ILE A 166 -1.14 -11.26 -16.54
CA ILE A 166 -0.42 -10.10 -15.97
C ILE A 166 -0.18 -9.06 -17.07
N VAL A 167 -0.53 -7.80 -16.78
CA VAL A 167 -0.26 -6.65 -17.65
C VAL A 167 0.81 -5.72 -17.08
N ASP A 168 0.92 -5.62 -15.75
CA ASP A 168 2.00 -4.90 -15.09
C ASP A 168 2.42 -5.61 -13.79
N PHE A 169 3.71 -5.92 -13.67
CA PHE A 169 4.30 -6.54 -12.48
C PHE A 169 4.53 -5.52 -11.36
N ARG A 170 4.42 -4.21 -11.64
CA ARG A 170 4.72 -3.11 -10.74
C ARG A 170 6.12 -3.27 -10.10
N THR A 171 7.09 -3.72 -10.89
CA THR A 171 8.40 -4.22 -10.42
C THR A 171 9.13 -3.26 -9.49
N LYS A 172 8.99 -1.94 -9.72
CA LYS A 172 9.56 -0.90 -8.83
C LYS A 172 9.07 -0.95 -7.37
N PHE A 173 7.91 -1.56 -7.12
CA PHE A 173 7.29 -1.68 -5.80
C PHE A 173 7.25 -3.12 -5.29
N THR A 174 7.28 -4.11 -6.19
CA THR A 174 7.09 -5.53 -5.86
C THR A 174 8.36 -6.36 -5.95
N GLY A 175 9.37 -5.88 -6.69
CA GLY A 175 10.56 -6.67 -7.03
C GLY A 175 10.28 -7.90 -7.92
N LEU A 176 9.05 -8.05 -8.41
CA LEU A 176 8.61 -9.18 -9.23
C LEU A 176 8.92 -8.93 -10.71
N THR A 177 9.32 -10.00 -11.38
CA THR A 177 9.56 -10.04 -12.83
C THR A 177 8.85 -11.25 -13.41
N ARG A 178 8.66 -11.24 -14.74
CA ARG A 178 8.12 -12.39 -15.47
C ARG A 178 8.89 -13.68 -15.14
N ASP A 179 10.21 -13.63 -15.18
CA ASP A 179 11.06 -14.80 -14.97
C ASP A 179 10.93 -15.36 -13.54
N LYS A 180 10.85 -14.49 -12.52
CA LYS A 180 10.63 -14.92 -11.13
C LYS A 180 9.28 -15.63 -10.99
N ILE A 181 8.21 -15.05 -11.52
CA ILE A 181 6.88 -15.67 -11.46
C ILE A 181 6.84 -16.99 -12.24
N GLN A 182 7.53 -17.09 -13.37
CA GLN A 182 7.58 -18.34 -14.14
C GLN A 182 8.38 -19.45 -13.45
N LYS A 183 9.48 -19.10 -12.77
CA LYS A 183 10.37 -20.07 -12.11
C LYS A 183 9.87 -20.50 -10.74
N GLU A 184 9.30 -19.57 -9.97
CA GLU A 184 9.02 -19.74 -8.54
C GLU A 184 7.53 -19.54 -8.18
N GLY A 185 6.70 -19.14 -9.15
CA GLY A 185 5.29 -18.85 -8.91
C GLY A 185 4.47 -20.09 -8.57
N THR A 186 3.75 -20.02 -7.46
CA THR A 186 2.72 -20.99 -7.07
C THR A 186 1.34 -20.49 -7.48
N ASP A 187 0.45 -21.39 -7.91
CA ASP A 187 -0.90 -21.02 -8.35
C ASP A 187 -1.69 -20.31 -7.25
N PHE A 188 -2.40 -19.24 -7.62
CA PHE A 188 -3.16 -18.39 -6.71
C PHE A 188 -4.08 -19.17 -5.75
N LEU A 189 -4.84 -20.14 -6.27
CA LEU A 189 -5.79 -20.91 -5.45
C LEU A 189 -5.11 -21.78 -4.39
N GLN A 190 -3.90 -22.26 -4.68
CA GLN A 190 -3.11 -23.01 -3.71
C GLN A 190 -2.62 -22.06 -2.60
N VAL A 191 -2.01 -20.95 -2.98
CA VAL A 191 -1.53 -19.93 -2.03
C VAL A 191 -2.66 -19.41 -1.16
N GLN A 192 -3.83 -19.15 -1.75
CA GLN A 192 -5.00 -18.70 -1.01
C GLN A 192 -5.40 -19.68 0.10
N LYS A 193 -5.49 -20.98 -0.20
CA LYS A 193 -5.86 -22.02 0.78
C LYS A 193 -4.82 -22.15 1.90
N GLU A 194 -3.54 -22.09 1.53
CA GLU A 194 -2.43 -22.16 2.49
C GLU A 194 -2.45 -20.93 3.43
N VAL A 195 -2.62 -19.72 2.88
CA VAL A 195 -2.73 -18.48 3.67
C VAL A 195 -3.97 -18.50 4.56
N GLU A 196 -5.13 -18.90 4.05
CA GLU A 196 -6.36 -19.02 4.86
C GLU A 196 -6.14 -19.94 6.05
N LYS A 197 -5.45 -21.07 5.85
CA LYS A 197 -5.15 -22.03 6.91
C LYS A 197 -4.25 -21.45 8.00
N ILE A 198 -3.23 -20.68 7.62
CA ILE A 198 -2.31 -20.03 8.56
C ILE A 198 -3.03 -18.93 9.35
N LEU A 199 -3.86 -18.11 8.69
CA LEU A 199 -4.45 -16.93 9.32
C LEU A 199 -5.73 -17.23 10.12
N ARG A 200 -6.32 -18.42 9.94
CA ARG A 200 -7.62 -18.77 10.52
C ARG A 200 -7.66 -18.54 12.03
N HIS A 201 -8.62 -17.72 12.48
CA HIS A 201 -8.87 -17.41 13.90
C HIS A 201 -7.72 -16.70 14.63
N LYS A 202 -6.76 -16.12 13.91
CA LYS A 202 -5.62 -15.40 14.49
C LYS A 202 -5.77 -13.89 14.37
N ILE A 203 -5.07 -13.18 15.26
CA ILE A 203 -4.87 -11.74 15.08
C ILE A 203 -3.95 -11.56 13.87
N LEU A 204 -4.35 -10.68 12.96
CA LEU A 204 -3.59 -10.34 11.76
C LEU A 204 -3.08 -8.91 11.90
N VAL A 205 -1.78 -8.73 11.76
CA VAL A 205 -1.08 -7.45 11.82
C VAL A 205 -0.56 -7.09 10.43
N GLY A 206 -0.71 -5.84 10.02
CA GLY A 206 -0.19 -5.39 8.74
C GLY A 206 -0.45 -3.91 8.49
N HIS A 207 -0.21 -3.48 7.26
CA HIS A 207 -0.43 -2.11 6.81
C HIS A 207 -1.28 -2.14 5.54
N ASP A 208 -2.50 -1.60 5.61
CA ASP A 208 -3.54 -1.70 4.56
C ASP A 208 -4.05 -3.14 4.37
N LEU A 209 -4.39 -3.79 5.50
CA LEU A 209 -4.89 -5.16 5.53
C LEU A 209 -6.18 -5.35 4.73
N VAL A 210 -6.95 -4.27 4.50
CA VAL A 210 -8.16 -4.32 3.68
C VAL A 210 -7.82 -4.61 2.22
N GLU A 211 -6.82 -3.93 1.66
CA GLU A 211 -6.40 -4.18 0.28
C GLU A 211 -5.67 -5.53 0.18
N ASP A 212 -4.85 -5.91 1.16
CA ASP A 212 -4.21 -7.24 1.20
C ASP A 212 -5.25 -8.38 1.15
N LEU A 213 -6.23 -8.36 2.07
CA LEU A 213 -7.25 -9.41 2.17
C LEU A 213 -8.16 -9.45 0.94
N LYS A 214 -8.45 -8.29 0.34
CA LYS A 214 -9.20 -8.20 -0.93
C LYS A 214 -8.44 -8.88 -2.07
N ASN A 215 -7.14 -8.65 -2.21
CA ASN A 215 -6.32 -9.27 -3.26
C ASN A 215 -6.08 -10.76 -3.00
N LEU A 216 -6.03 -11.18 -1.73
CA LEU A 216 -6.07 -12.60 -1.33
C LEU A 216 -7.44 -13.25 -1.53
N LYS A 217 -8.50 -12.46 -1.77
CA LYS A 217 -9.90 -12.89 -1.81
C LYS A 217 -10.28 -13.66 -0.54
N LEU A 218 -9.84 -13.18 0.62
CA LEU A 218 -10.11 -13.76 1.94
C LEU A 218 -10.92 -12.80 2.81
N ALA A 219 -11.82 -13.36 3.61
CA ALA A 219 -12.53 -12.62 4.64
C ALA A 219 -11.90 -12.89 6.01
N HIS A 220 -11.73 -11.85 6.82
CA HIS A 220 -11.25 -11.98 8.19
C HIS A 220 -12.10 -11.14 9.15
N LYS A 221 -12.22 -11.59 10.41
CA LYS A 221 -13.03 -10.88 11.41
C LYS A 221 -12.38 -9.52 11.71
N LYS A 222 -13.11 -8.41 11.53
CA LYS A 222 -12.61 -7.04 11.76
C LYS A 222 -11.94 -6.85 13.13
N LYS A 223 -12.51 -7.46 14.18
CA LYS A 223 -11.97 -7.43 15.55
C LYS A 223 -10.64 -8.16 15.75
N LEU A 224 -10.17 -8.92 14.76
CA LEU A 224 -8.88 -9.60 14.74
C LEU A 224 -7.85 -8.88 13.84
N LEU A 225 -8.21 -7.75 13.22
CA LEU A 225 -7.29 -6.97 12.39
C LEU A 225 -6.58 -5.91 13.23
N ARG A 226 -5.26 -5.82 13.08
CA ARG A 226 -4.36 -4.78 13.58
C ARG A 226 -3.78 -4.10 12.36
N ASP A 227 -4.65 -3.32 11.72
CA ASP A 227 -4.34 -2.62 10.49
C ASP A 227 -3.71 -1.26 10.81
N GLY A 228 -2.46 -1.06 10.40
CA GLY A 228 -1.69 0.13 10.69
C GLY A 228 -2.30 1.41 10.13
N THR A 229 -3.06 1.33 9.03
CA THR A 229 -3.78 2.49 8.46
C THR A 229 -4.94 2.94 9.33
N GLN A 230 -5.50 2.03 10.13
CA GLN A 230 -6.64 2.31 11.00
C GLN A 230 -6.23 2.67 12.43
N PHE A 231 -4.96 2.50 12.79
CA PHE A 231 -4.48 2.80 14.13
C PHE A 231 -4.20 4.31 14.27
N THR A 232 -4.96 4.99 15.13
CA THR A 232 -4.99 6.46 15.21
C THR A 232 -3.63 7.09 15.49
N LYS A 233 -2.75 6.42 16.24
CA LYS A 233 -1.38 6.88 16.49
C LYS A 233 -0.52 6.96 15.22
N PHE A 234 -0.82 6.12 14.23
CA PHE A 234 -0.09 6.10 12.96
C PHE A 234 -0.65 7.10 11.95
N PHE A 235 -1.85 7.64 12.18
CA PHE A 235 -2.43 8.68 11.35
C PHE A 235 -1.59 9.96 11.38
N ASN A 236 -1.45 10.62 10.22
CA ASN A 236 -0.71 11.86 10.11
C ASN A 236 -1.65 13.06 10.23
N PRO A 237 -1.63 13.80 11.35
CA PRO A 237 -2.52 14.95 11.52
C PRO A 237 -2.14 16.13 10.62
N ASN A 238 -0.88 16.22 10.16
CA ASN A 238 -0.42 17.35 9.36
C ASN A 238 -0.91 17.27 7.92
N THR A 239 -0.92 16.07 7.34
CA THR A 239 -1.42 15.83 5.98
C THR A 239 -2.88 15.38 5.96
N ASN A 240 -3.46 15.11 7.14
CA ASN A 240 -4.78 14.51 7.31
C ASN A 240 -4.94 13.25 6.45
N SER A 241 -3.93 12.39 6.47
CA SER A 241 -3.87 11.16 5.69
C SER A 241 -3.30 10.01 6.50
N GLU A 242 -3.56 8.80 6.02
CA GLU A 242 -2.81 7.62 6.41
C GLU A 242 -1.34 7.82 6.00
N ASP A 243 -0.41 7.51 6.90
CA ASP A 243 1.01 7.54 6.59
C ASP A 243 1.44 6.23 5.95
N SER A 244 2.37 6.27 5.01
CA SER A 244 3.02 5.06 4.51
C SER A 244 3.74 4.31 5.63
N LEU A 245 3.88 2.98 5.48
CA LEU A 245 4.72 2.18 6.39
C LEU A 245 6.12 2.76 6.59
N LYS A 246 6.73 3.32 5.52
CA LYS A 246 8.02 4.01 5.59
C LYS A 246 8.00 5.23 6.51
N SER A 247 6.95 6.05 6.43
CA SER A 247 6.76 7.21 7.30
C SER A 247 6.54 6.79 8.76
N ILE A 248 5.71 5.76 8.98
CA ILE A 248 5.45 5.20 10.31
C ILE A 248 6.74 4.63 10.91
N ALA A 249 7.50 3.81 10.17
CA ALA A 249 8.77 3.26 10.64
C ALA A 249 9.79 4.36 10.98
N LYS A 250 9.83 5.44 10.18
CA LYS A 250 10.70 6.59 10.46
C LYS A 250 10.33 7.30 11.76
N ARG A 251 9.04 7.54 12.01
CA ARG A 251 8.58 8.25 13.22
C ARG A 251 8.61 7.34 14.45
N GLU A 252 8.08 6.15 14.33
CA GLU A 252 7.85 5.24 15.45
C GLU A 252 9.07 4.40 15.77
N LEU A 253 9.92 4.04 14.80
CA LEU A 253 11.09 3.17 15.04
C LEU A 253 12.42 3.89 14.83
N ASN A 254 12.41 5.19 14.51
CA ASN A 254 13.60 5.92 14.09
C ASN A 254 14.36 5.22 12.96
N PHE A 255 13.66 4.46 12.10
CA PHE A 255 14.24 3.64 11.04
C PHE A 255 14.00 4.28 9.67
N SER A 256 15.07 4.58 8.95
CA SER A 256 15.00 5.19 7.61
C SER A 256 16.20 4.75 6.77
N PRO A 257 16.18 3.53 6.20
CA PRO A 257 17.24 3.04 5.35
C PRO A 257 17.35 3.90 4.09
N ASP A 258 18.51 3.88 3.45
CA ASP A 258 18.72 4.65 2.21
C ASP A 258 17.90 4.05 1.07
N ASN A 259 17.86 2.71 1.01
CA ASN A 259 17.01 1.95 0.09
C ASN A 259 15.97 1.16 0.88
N TRP A 260 14.69 1.37 0.57
CA TRP A 260 13.59 0.59 1.13
C TRP A 260 13.52 -0.77 0.44
N ASP A 261 13.25 -1.84 1.20
CA ASP A 261 13.08 -3.17 0.62
C ASP A 261 11.75 -3.28 -0.12
N ILE A 262 11.80 -3.76 -1.35
CA ILE A 262 10.62 -3.95 -2.20
C ILE A 262 10.10 -5.39 -2.16
N ASN A 263 10.81 -6.31 -1.48
CA ASN A 263 10.48 -7.74 -1.48
C ASN A 263 9.42 -8.12 -0.43
N GLY A 264 9.12 -7.26 0.55
CA GLY A 264 8.03 -7.42 1.52
C GLY A 264 8.41 -8.15 2.81
N LYS A 265 9.52 -8.90 2.83
CA LYS A 265 10.03 -9.55 4.05
C LYS A 265 10.25 -8.53 5.17
N ARG A 266 10.94 -7.43 4.85
CA ARG A 266 11.23 -6.39 5.84
C ARG A 266 9.96 -5.71 6.31
N ASP A 267 9.03 -5.42 5.40
CA ASP A 267 7.74 -4.80 5.74
C ASP A 267 6.94 -5.67 6.74
N THR A 268 6.90 -6.98 6.50
CA THR A 268 6.25 -7.96 7.40
C THR A 268 6.85 -7.94 8.81
N ILE A 269 8.19 -7.89 8.90
CA ILE A 269 8.90 -7.82 10.19
C ILE A 269 8.69 -6.45 10.86
N ILE A 270 8.73 -5.36 10.10
CA ILE A 270 8.46 -4.00 10.61
C ILE A 270 7.05 -3.92 11.19
N ASN A 271 6.05 -4.49 10.53
CA ASN A 271 4.68 -4.58 11.06
C ASN A 271 4.65 -5.33 12.40
N THR A 272 5.40 -6.43 12.52
CA THR A 272 5.56 -7.18 13.78
C THR A 272 6.16 -6.29 14.88
N ILE A 273 7.23 -5.56 14.57
CA ILE A 273 7.90 -4.65 15.51
C ILE A 273 6.96 -3.54 15.95
N LEU A 274 6.28 -2.88 15.01
CA LEU A 274 5.34 -1.80 15.28
C LEU A 274 4.21 -2.23 16.19
N TYR A 275 3.64 -3.42 15.94
CA TYR A 275 2.60 -3.97 16.80
C TYR A 275 3.14 -4.32 18.20
N LYS A 276 4.28 -5.00 18.31
CA LYS A 276 4.89 -5.31 19.61
C LYS A 276 5.20 -4.06 20.42
N LYS A 277 5.78 -3.03 19.78
CA LYS A 277 6.08 -1.74 20.42
C LYS A 277 4.83 -1.05 20.96
N ASN A 278 3.73 -1.12 20.22
CA ASN A 278 2.49 -0.42 20.55
C ASN A 278 1.39 -1.31 21.13
N HIS A 279 1.70 -2.56 21.50
CA HIS A 279 0.71 -3.60 21.82
C HIS A 279 -0.35 -3.14 22.83
N LYS A 280 0.06 -2.55 23.96
CA LYS A 280 -0.88 -2.12 25.00
C LYS A 280 -1.89 -1.09 24.49
N GLU A 281 -1.41 -0.08 23.77
CA GLU A 281 -2.23 1.00 23.23
C GLU A 281 -3.12 0.52 22.08
N TRP A 282 -2.56 -0.33 21.20
CA TRP A 282 -3.29 -0.89 20.07
C TRP A 282 -4.42 -1.82 20.52
N GLU A 283 -4.17 -2.70 21.49
CA GLU A 283 -5.22 -3.58 22.02
C GLU A 283 -6.31 -2.78 22.76
N SER A 284 -5.94 -1.72 23.48
CA SER A 284 -6.91 -0.78 24.07
C SER A 284 -7.78 -0.10 23.00
N PHE A 285 -7.15 0.37 21.91
CA PHE A 285 -7.85 0.95 20.77
C PHE A 285 -8.85 -0.03 20.14
N ILE A 286 -8.46 -1.28 19.90
CA ILE A 286 -9.34 -2.32 19.37
C ILE A 286 -10.47 -2.62 20.34
N ASN A 287 -10.18 -2.72 21.63
CA ASN A 287 -11.20 -2.98 22.65
C ASN A 287 -12.23 -1.87 22.71
N ASN A 288 -11.81 -0.60 22.72
CA ASN A 288 -12.74 0.52 22.70
C ASN A 288 -13.58 0.55 21.43
N LYS A 289 -12.98 0.23 20.26
CA LYS A 289 -13.67 0.23 18.97
C LYS A 289 -14.77 -0.84 18.84
N PHE A 290 -14.61 -2.01 19.46
CA PHE A 290 -15.51 -3.15 19.26
C PHE A 290 -16.25 -3.62 20.52
N TYR A 291 -15.76 -3.31 21.71
CA TYR A 291 -16.30 -3.77 22.99
C TYR A 291 -16.53 -2.64 24.00
N GLY A 292 -16.19 -1.39 23.65
CA GLY A 292 -16.56 -0.23 24.47
C GLY A 292 -18.07 -0.14 24.58
N GLN A 293 -18.58 -0.13 25.82
CA GLN A 293 -20.00 0.17 26.07
C GLN A 293 -20.28 1.57 25.50
N PRO A 294 -21.40 1.80 24.79
CA PRO A 294 -21.86 3.16 24.54
C PRO A 294 -22.06 3.80 25.91
N ASN A 295 -21.50 4.98 26.14
CA ASN A 295 -21.79 5.76 27.33
C ASN A 295 -23.32 5.87 27.44
N THR A 296 -23.92 5.15 28.38
CA THR A 296 -25.25 5.46 28.90
C THR A 296 -25.08 6.78 29.62
N THR A 297 -25.17 7.88 28.88
CA THR A 297 -25.51 9.18 29.46
C THR A 297 -26.82 8.95 30.18
N ASN A 298 -26.75 8.92 31.51
CA ASN A 298 -27.90 8.99 32.38
C ASN A 298 -28.78 10.14 31.88
N ASP A 299 -29.94 9.80 31.35
CA ASP A 299 -31.11 10.65 31.38
C ASP A 299 -31.36 10.98 32.85
N ILE A 300 -30.77 12.08 33.31
CA ILE A 300 -31.21 12.74 34.53
C ILE A 300 -32.55 13.37 34.15
N LYS A 301 -33.61 12.57 34.30
CA LYS A 301 -34.91 13.10 34.67
C LYS A 301 -34.71 13.88 35.97
N LYS A 302 -34.79 15.21 35.89
CA LYS A 302 -35.42 16.07 36.90
C LYS A 302 -35.76 17.40 36.25
#